data_AF-A0A4Q8D0L4-F1
#
_entry.id   AF-A0A4Q8D0L4-F1
#
_cell.length_a   1.000
_cell.length_b   1.000
_cell.length_c   1.000
_cell.angle_alpha   90.00
_cell.angle_beta   90.00
_cell.angle_gamma   90.00
#
_symmetry.space_group_name_H-M   'P 1'
#
loop_
_entity.id
_entity.type
_entity.pdbx_description
1 polymer ?
#
loop_
_entity_poly.entity_id
_entity_poly.type
_entity_poly.pdbx_seq_one_letter_code
_entity_poly.pdbx_strand_id
1 'polypeptide(L)'
;MLGILHKGARRVILLAVIATLLVGCKADELELQIDLTQLRSAAAGNEVLLPLKAVFTDPRPLNTRQSAQVDDVWSTLSEYMRVREFKRENVDGGLRVTIESEVPVLTTRNADDALFVSFTESTIFSGLHRVTLESGERFEALQDELASINFALDLAEFHPTTIEITGRSSRLVAPAATVEDESHLLYDGTLDGQLRIRQSGGAFEQTGPGFFVRMDR
;
A
#
# COMPACT_ATOMS: atom_id res chain seq x y z
N MET A 1 -14.35 25.00 49.08
CA MET A 1 -15.10 24.64 47.84
C MET A 1 -14.14 24.00 46.82
N LEU A 2 -13.52 22.88 47.20
CA LEU A 2 -12.53 22.15 46.39
C LEU A 2 -13.16 21.09 45.44
N GLY A 3 -14.49 21.10 45.31
CA GLY A 3 -15.27 20.03 44.64
C GLY A 3 -15.68 20.31 43.19
N ILE A 4 -15.40 21.51 42.65
CA ILE A 4 -15.88 21.93 41.32
C ILE A 4 -14.78 21.76 40.24
N LEU A 5 -13.50 21.83 40.61
CA LEU A 5 -12.37 21.66 39.67
C LEU A 5 -12.16 20.21 39.18
N HIS A 6 -12.63 19.21 39.92
CA HIS A 6 -12.41 17.80 39.57
C HIS A 6 -13.33 17.30 38.43
N LYS A 7 -14.50 17.93 38.19
CA LYS A 7 -15.42 17.48 37.14
C LYS A 7 -15.00 17.96 35.74
N GLY A 8 -14.39 19.14 35.63
CA GLY A 8 -13.87 19.68 34.37
C GLY A 8 -12.64 18.93 33.88
N ALA A 9 -11.65 18.75 34.75
CA ALA A 9 -10.42 18.01 34.44
C ALA A 9 -10.70 16.56 34.03
N ARG A 10 -11.65 15.88 34.69
CA ARG A 10 -12.03 14.50 34.37
C ARG A 10 -12.74 14.35 33.02
N ARG A 11 -13.49 15.38 32.57
CA ARG A 11 -14.09 15.42 31.21
C ARG A 11 -13.05 15.71 30.12
N VAL A 12 -12.10 16.60 30.38
CA VAL A 12 -11.02 16.92 29.44
C VAL A 12 -10.06 15.74 29.28
N ILE A 13 -9.73 15.03 30.36
CA ILE A 13 -8.91 13.81 30.31
C ILE A 13 -9.65 12.69 29.58
N LEU A 14 -10.97 12.54 29.77
CA LEU A 14 -11.76 11.53 29.05
C LEU A 14 -11.83 11.82 27.54
N LEU A 15 -11.91 13.09 27.13
CA LEU A 15 -11.88 13.50 25.72
C LEU A 15 -10.49 13.28 25.09
N ALA A 16 -9.41 13.53 25.83
CA ALA A 16 -8.05 13.28 25.36
C ALA A 16 -7.74 11.78 25.19
N VAL A 17 -8.27 10.91 26.06
CA VAL A 17 -8.09 9.45 25.96
C VAL A 17 -8.92 8.84 24.83
N ILE A 18 -10.09 9.42 24.49
CA ILE A 18 -10.88 8.99 23.32
C ILE A 18 -10.20 9.41 22.01
N ALA A 19 -9.52 10.57 21.98
CA ALA A 19 -8.76 11.01 20.81
C ALA A 19 -7.56 10.09 20.49
N THR A 20 -6.95 9.44 21.50
CA THR A 20 -5.86 8.46 21.29
C THR A 20 -6.33 7.08 20.82
N LEU A 21 -7.64 6.80 20.80
CA LEU A 21 -8.20 5.53 20.33
C LEU A 21 -8.64 5.57 18.85
N LEU A 22 -8.39 6.69 18.16
CA LEU A 22 -8.66 6.90 16.74
C LEU A 22 -7.36 6.85 15.92
N VAL A 23 -6.39 6.01 16.30
CA VAL A 23 -5.29 5.67 15.40
C VAL A 23 -5.92 4.84 14.29
N GLY A 24 -6.02 5.43 13.10
CA GLY A 24 -6.51 4.72 11.93
C GLY A 24 -5.64 3.51 11.66
N CYS A 25 -6.26 2.38 11.34
CA CYS A 25 -5.50 1.19 10.98
C CYS A 25 -4.94 1.41 9.57
N LYS A 26 -3.61 1.32 9.41
CA LYS A 26 -2.99 1.12 8.10
C LYS A 26 -3.61 -0.13 7.45
N ALA A 27 -3.54 -0.23 6.12
CA ALA A 27 -3.77 -1.53 5.46
C ALA A 27 -2.89 -2.59 6.12
N ASP A 28 -3.48 -3.75 6.42
CA ASP A 28 -2.74 -4.87 7.02
C ASP A 28 -1.66 -5.35 6.05
N GLU A 29 -2.00 -5.33 4.75
CA GLU A 29 -1.10 -5.71 3.67
C GLU A 29 -1.57 -5.12 2.34
N LEU A 30 -0.61 -4.59 1.58
CA LEU A 30 -0.72 -4.40 0.14
C LEU A 30 -0.09 -5.59 -0.58
N GLU A 31 -0.76 -6.10 -1.60
CA GLU A 31 -0.24 -7.13 -2.51
C GLU A 31 -0.13 -6.52 -3.91
N LEU A 32 1.10 -6.39 -4.40
CA LEU A 32 1.41 -5.90 -5.75
C LEU A 32 1.85 -7.08 -6.62
N GLN A 33 1.21 -7.27 -7.77
CA GLN A 33 1.57 -8.33 -8.71
C GLN A 33 2.32 -7.74 -9.91
N ILE A 34 3.50 -8.25 -10.19
CA ILE A 34 4.39 -7.76 -11.24
C ILE A 34 4.83 -8.91 -12.13
N ASP A 35 4.45 -8.87 -13.40
CA ASP A 35 5.07 -9.69 -14.44
C ASP A 35 6.19 -8.90 -15.11
N LEU A 36 7.41 -9.43 -15.14
CA LEU A 36 8.55 -8.78 -15.78
C LEU A 36 8.34 -8.54 -17.28
N THR A 37 7.49 -9.32 -17.95
CA THR A 37 7.10 -9.08 -19.35
C THR A 37 6.29 -7.79 -19.49
N GLN A 38 5.44 -7.46 -18.51
CA GLN A 38 4.70 -6.21 -18.46
C GLN A 38 5.63 -5.01 -18.24
N LEU A 39 6.63 -5.13 -17.35
CA LEU A 39 7.64 -4.08 -17.18
C LEU A 39 8.43 -3.83 -18.47
N ARG A 40 8.83 -4.89 -19.20
CA ARG A 40 9.45 -4.75 -20.52
C ARG A 40 8.55 -4.05 -21.53
N SER A 41 7.25 -4.36 -21.50
CA SER A 41 6.25 -3.68 -22.33
C SER A 41 6.15 -2.19 -22.00
N ALA A 42 6.17 -1.82 -20.72
CA ALA A 42 6.17 -0.43 -20.27
C ALA A 42 7.45 0.32 -20.74
N ALA A 43 8.63 -0.32 -20.65
CA ALA A 43 9.86 0.23 -21.20
C ALA A 43 9.84 0.41 -22.74
N ALA A 44 9.03 -0.37 -23.45
CA ALA A 44 8.80 -0.18 -24.88
C ALA A 44 7.80 0.94 -25.20
N GLY A 45 7.25 1.63 -24.18
CA GLY A 45 6.32 2.76 -24.33
C GLY A 45 4.84 2.37 -24.35
N ASN A 46 4.49 1.12 -24.01
CA ASN A 46 3.09 0.71 -23.91
C ASN A 46 2.51 1.11 -22.54
N GLU A 47 1.22 1.47 -22.51
CA GLU A 47 0.50 1.63 -21.25
C GLU A 47 0.34 0.26 -20.58
N VAL A 48 0.77 0.18 -19.32
CA VAL A 48 0.74 -1.05 -18.53
C VAL A 48 0.13 -0.75 -17.18
N LEU A 49 -0.80 -1.61 -16.78
CA LEU A 49 -1.46 -1.59 -15.49
C LEU A 49 -1.11 -2.86 -14.73
N LEU A 50 -0.73 -2.72 -13.47
CA LEU A 50 -0.40 -3.82 -12.57
C LEU A 50 -1.49 -3.99 -11.51
N PRO A 51 -1.91 -5.24 -11.21
CA PRO A 51 -2.84 -5.49 -10.13
C PRO A 51 -2.24 -5.10 -8.78
N LEU A 52 -3.00 -4.31 -8.02
CA LEU A 52 -2.73 -3.94 -6.65
C LEU A 52 -3.94 -4.29 -5.79
N LYS A 53 -3.72 -5.07 -4.75
CA LYS A 53 -4.75 -5.45 -3.79
C LYS A 53 -4.42 -4.89 -2.41
N ALA A 54 -5.39 -4.25 -1.78
CA ALA A 54 -5.30 -3.79 -0.40
C ALA A 54 -6.24 -4.59 0.48
N VAL A 55 -5.74 -5.07 1.61
CA VAL A 55 -6.54 -5.79 2.61
C VAL A 55 -6.55 -5.03 3.92
N PHE A 56 -7.77 -4.83 4.45
CA PHE A 56 -8.01 -4.20 5.74
C PHE A 56 -8.86 -5.13 6.60
N THR A 57 -8.50 -5.28 7.86
CA THR A 57 -9.27 -6.05 8.84
C THR A 57 -9.59 -5.19 10.06
N ASP A 58 -10.83 -5.26 10.54
CA ASP A 58 -11.22 -4.75 11.86
C ASP A 58 -11.76 -5.93 12.68
N PRO A 59 -11.32 -6.12 13.93
CA PRO A 59 -11.81 -7.20 14.78
C PRO A 59 -13.30 -7.08 15.14
N ARG A 60 -13.94 -5.95 14.83
CA ARG A 60 -15.37 -5.71 15.07
C ARG A 60 -16.15 -5.75 13.76
N PRO A 61 -17.40 -6.26 13.78
CA PRO A 61 -18.26 -6.21 12.62
C PRO A 61 -18.73 -4.77 12.35
N LEU A 62 -19.07 -4.47 11.10
CA LEU A 62 -19.65 -3.18 10.72
C LEU A 62 -21.06 -3.04 11.33
N ASN A 63 -21.31 -1.92 12.02
CA ASN A 63 -22.67 -1.45 12.24
C ASN A 63 -23.17 -0.66 11.02
N THR A 64 -24.48 -0.35 10.97
CA THR A 64 -25.11 0.34 9.82
C THR A 64 -24.45 1.67 9.45
N ARG A 65 -23.92 2.42 10.42
CA ARG A 65 -23.21 3.68 10.17
C ARG A 65 -21.85 3.44 9.53
N GLN A 66 -21.09 2.47 10.06
CA GLN A 66 -19.78 2.11 9.49
C GLN A 66 -19.92 1.51 8.10
N SER A 67 -21.02 0.79 7.82
CA SER A 67 -21.28 0.27 6.47
C SER A 67 -21.42 1.38 5.43
N ALA A 68 -22.11 2.48 5.77
CA ALA A 68 -22.25 3.63 4.88
C ALA A 68 -20.91 4.33 4.63
N GLN A 69 -20.10 4.50 5.69
CA GLN A 69 -18.76 5.10 5.57
C GLN A 69 -17.81 4.28 4.69
N VAL A 70 -17.94 2.96 4.71
CA VAL A 70 -17.17 2.07 3.83
C VAL A 70 -17.56 2.26 2.36
N ASP A 71 -18.85 2.48 2.07
CA ASP A 71 -19.31 2.77 0.72
C ASP A 71 -18.80 4.15 0.24
N ASP A 72 -18.74 5.14 1.14
CA ASP A 72 -18.15 6.45 0.86
C ASP A 72 -16.65 6.35 0.55
N VAL A 73 -15.87 5.60 1.36
CA VAL A 73 -14.45 5.32 1.11
C VAL A 73 -14.24 4.69 -0.27
N TRP A 74 -15.10 3.73 -0.64
CA TRP A 74 -15.04 3.11 -1.95
C TRP A 74 -15.29 4.10 -3.09
N SER A 75 -16.29 4.96 -2.94
CA SER A 75 -16.59 6.00 -3.94
C SER A 75 -15.39 6.92 -4.13
N THR A 76 -14.80 7.42 -3.04
CA THR A 76 -13.61 8.27 -3.10
C THR A 76 -12.42 7.56 -3.74
N LEU A 77 -12.09 6.33 -3.35
CA LEU A 77 -11.00 5.58 -3.97
C LEU A 77 -11.18 5.42 -5.49
N SER A 78 -12.42 5.25 -5.94
CA SER A 78 -12.76 5.09 -7.36
C SER A 78 -12.55 6.36 -8.20
N GLU A 79 -12.44 7.53 -7.58
CA GLU A 79 -12.15 8.81 -8.26
C GLU A 79 -10.65 9.03 -8.50
N TYR A 80 -9.80 8.33 -7.75
CA TYR A 80 -8.35 8.51 -7.74
C TYR A 80 -7.59 7.30 -8.26
N MET A 81 -8.19 6.11 -8.21
CA MET A 81 -7.57 4.85 -8.59
C MET A 81 -8.48 4.05 -9.52
N ARG A 82 -7.88 3.17 -10.33
CA ARG A 82 -8.62 2.24 -11.19
C ARG A 82 -9.07 1.04 -10.37
N VAL A 83 -10.16 1.21 -9.62
CA VAL A 83 -10.65 0.15 -8.73
C VAL A 83 -11.54 -0.83 -9.48
N ARG A 84 -11.24 -2.12 -9.37
CA ARG A 84 -11.91 -3.21 -10.07
C ARG A 84 -12.97 -3.88 -9.22
N GLU A 85 -12.63 -4.18 -7.97
CA GLU A 85 -13.50 -4.90 -7.07
C GLU A 85 -13.40 -4.35 -5.65
N PHE A 86 -14.56 -4.31 -5.00
CA PHE A 86 -14.72 -4.07 -3.59
C PHE A 86 -15.40 -5.25 -2.93
N LYS A 87 -14.71 -5.91 -2.00
CA LYS A 87 -15.27 -7.06 -1.29
C LYS A 87 -15.31 -6.80 0.21
N ARG A 88 -16.45 -7.13 0.81
CA ARG A 88 -16.68 -7.11 2.26
C ARG A 88 -17.02 -8.51 2.72
N GLU A 89 -16.30 -8.98 3.73
CA GLU A 89 -16.49 -10.31 4.31
C GLU A 89 -16.52 -10.21 5.83
N ASN A 90 -17.35 -11.04 6.47
CA ASN A 90 -17.26 -11.26 7.92
C ASN A 90 -16.34 -12.45 8.15
N VAL A 91 -15.20 -12.22 8.80
CA VAL A 91 -14.19 -13.25 9.08
C VAL A 91 -13.95 -13.26 10.58
N ASP A 92 -14.13 -14.42 11.21
CA ASP A 92 -13.96 -14.63 12.66
C ASP A 92 -14.74 -13.64 13.55
N GLY A 93 -15.90 -13.18 13.07
CA GLY A 93 -16.74 -12.20 13.77
C GLY A 93 -16.30 -10.74 13.61
N GLY A 94 -15.20 -10.50 12.90
CA GLY A 94 -14.75 -9.18 12.46
C GLY A 94 -15.05 -8.89 11.00
N LEU A 95 -14.61 -7.72 10.52
CA LEU A 95 -14.70 -7.29 9.15
C LEU A 95 -13.38 -7.54 8.41
N ARG A 96 -13.48 -8.03 7.18
CA ARG A 96 -12.41 -7.95 6.18
C ARG A 96 -12.91 -7.17 4.97
N VAL A 97 -12.16 -6.16 4.58
CA VAL A 97 -12.35 -5.40 3.34
C VAL A 97 -11.19 -5.72 2.41
N THR A 98 -11.50 -6.10 1.17
CA THR A 98 -10.52 -6.28 0.10
C THR A 98 -10.84 -5.32 -1.02
N ILE A 99 -9.83 -4.57 -1.45
CA ILE A 99 -9.92 -3.61 -2.54
C ILE A 99 -8.95 -4.09 -3.62
N GLU A 100 -9.49 -4.48 -4.77
CA GLU A 100 -8.67 -4.84 -5.93
C GLU A 100 -8.67 -3.66 -6.90
N SER A 101 -7.48 -3.20 -7.25
CA SER A 101 -7.24 -2.02 -8.06
C SER A 101 -6.13 -2.28 -9.06
N GLU A 102 -5.90 -1.32 -9.93
CA GLU A 102 -4.75 -1.29 -10.81
C GLU A 102 -3.98 0.01 -10.68
N VAL A 103 -2.66 -0.10 -10.77
CA VAL A 103 -1.74 1.03 -10.79
C VAL A 103 -0.93 1.03 -12.09
N PRO A 104 -0.70 2.20 -12.71
CA PRO A 104 0.10 2.28 -13.91
C PRO A 104 1.59 2.08 -13.62
N VAL A 105 2.30 1.57 -14.63
CA VAL A 105 3.77 1.54 -14.63
C VAL A 105 4.29 2.75 -15.38
N LEU A 106 5.09 3.56 -14.69
CA LEU A 106 5.68 4.77 -15.25
C LEU A 106 7.20 4.62 -15.35
N THR A 107 7.72 4.94 -16.53
CA THR A 107 9.17 4.97 -16.81
C THR A 107 9.75 6.39 -16.69
N THR A 108 8.91 7.36 -16.35
CA THR A 108 9.25 8.76 -16.10
C THR A 108 8.61 9.22 -14.78
N ARG A 109 9.05 10.37 -14.26
CA ARG A 109 8.68 10.83 -12.90
C ARG A 109 7.37 11.63 -12.81
N ASN A 110 6.71 11.92 -13.93
CA ASN A 110 5.47 12.68 -13.91
C ASN A 110 4.30 11.71 -13.81
N ALA A 111 3.59 11.76 -12.68
CA ALA A 111 2.51 10.84 -12.37
C ALA A 111 1.29 11.64 -11.89
N ASP A 112 0.34 11.86 -12.80
CA ASP A 112 -0.96 12.43 -12.45
C ASP A 112 -1.80 11.46 -11.59
N ASP A 113 -1.39 10.20 -11.46
CA ASP A 113 -2.06 9.17 -10.66
C ASP A 113 -1.81 9.36 -9.15
N ALA A 114 -2.71 8.83 -8.31
CA ALA A 114 -2.48 8.83 -6.86
C ALA A 114 -1.39 7.82 -6.44
N LEU A 115 -1.34 6.66 -7.10
CA LEU A 115 -0.34 5.62 -6.87
C LEU A 115 0.12 5.06 -8.21
N PHE A 116 1.41 4.78 -8.33
CA PHE A 116 2.00 4.22 -9.55
C PHE A 116 3.22 3.36 -9.21
N VAL A 117 3.60 2.48 -10.15
CA VAL A 117 4.86 1.74 -10.08
C VAL A 117 5.90 2.46 -10.93
N SER A 118 6.92 3.03 -10.29
CA SER A 118 8.10 3.58 -10.95
C SER A 118 8.98 2.43 -11.47
N PHE A 119 9.29 2.45 -12.77
CA PHE A 119 10.21 1.52 -13.41
C PHE A 119 11.30 2.29 -14.18
N THR A 120 12.46 2.49 -13.54
CA THR A 120 13.55 3.30 -14.11
C THR A 120 14.89 2.59 -14.01
N GLU A 121 15.87 2.98 -14.81
CA GLU A 121 17.25 2.49 -14.60
C GLU A 121 17.74 2.83 -13.18
N SER A 122 18.47 1.89 -12.57
CA SER A 122 19.04 2.08 -11.24
C SER A 122 20.29 2.96 -11.31
N THR A 123 20.35 3.96 -10.45
CA THR A 123 21.55 4.80 -10.26
C THR A 123 22.57 4.16 -9.31
N ILE A 124 22.20 3.07 -8.62
CA ILE A 124 23.02 2.40 -7.60
C ILE A 124 23.62 1.10 -8.15
N PHE A 125 22.82 0.31 -8.89
CA PHE A 125 23.22 -0.97 -9.44
C PHE A 125 23.26 -0.93 -10.96
N SER A 126 24.47 -0.85 -11.52
CA SER A 126 24.67 -0.80 -12.98
C SER A 126 24.00 -1.98 -13.69
N GLY A 127 23.22 -1.68 -14.74
CA GLY A 127 22.51 -2.67 -15.55
C GLY A 127 21.28 -3.29 -14.89
N LEU A 128 20.83 -2.77 -13.75
CA LEU A 128 19.55 -3.11 -13.14
C LEU A 128 18.58 -1.94 -13.29
N HIS A 129 17.30 -2.26 -13.24
CA HIS A 129 16.21 -1.29 -13.11
C HIS A 129 15.71 -1.31 -11.69
N ARG A 130 15.32 -0.14 -11.18
CA ARG A 130 14.60 0.05 -9.91
C ARG A 130 13.10 -0.06 -10.17
N VAL A 131 12.42 -0.88 -9.37
CA VAL A 131 10.97 -1.03 -9.36
C VAL A 131 10.47 -0.66 -7.97
N THR A 132 9.63 0.37 -7.88
CA THR A 132 9.12 0.92 -6.61
C THR A 132 7.64 1.29 -6.74
N LEU A 133 6.84 1.01 -5.72
CA LEU A 133 5.50 1.59 -5.60
C LEU A 133 5.64 2.98 -4.98
N GLU A 134 5.15 4.00 -5.67
CA GLU A 134 5.31 5.41 -5.29
C GLU A 134 3.95 6.14 -5.29
N SER A 135 3.87 7.17 -4.46
CA SER A 135 2.79 8.16 -4.41
C SER A 135 3.00 9.17 -5.54
N GLY A 136 1.93 9.51 -6.25
CA GLY A 136 1.94 10.53 -7.31
C GLY A 136 1.28 11.84 -6.89
N GLU A 137 1.07 12.74 -7.84
CA GLU A 137 0.64 14.12 -7.57
C GLU A 137 -0.76 14.20 -6.94
N ARG A 138 -1.61 13.20 -7.18
CA ARG A 138 -2.98 13.14 -6.62
C ARG A 138 -3.06 12.41 -5.29
N PHE A 139 -1.95 11.91 -4.74
CA PHE A 139 -1.98 11.14 -3.49
C PHE A 139 -2.42 11.97 -2.28
N GLU A 140 -1.90 13.20 -2.14
CA GLU A 140 -2.26 14.10 -1.03
C GLU A 140 -3.76 14.44 -1.06
N ALA A 141 -4.30 14.74 -2.24
CA ALA A 141 -5.74 14.99 -2.40
C ALA A 141 -6.60 13.76 -2.05
N LEU A 142 -6.18 12.56 -2.45
CA LEU A 142 -6.83 11.32 -2.05
C LEU A 142 -6.81 11.14 -0.52
N GLN A 143 -5.66 11.39 0.10
CA GLN A 143 -5.48 11.26 1.55
C GLN A 143 -6.40 12.23 2.31
N ASP A 144 -6.47 13.49 1.87
CA ASP A 144 -7.32 14.51 2.46
C ASP A 144 -8.81 14.17 2.35
N GLU A 145 -9.25 13.69 1.18
CA GLU A 145 -10.63 13.29 0.98
C GLU A 145 -11.01 12.09 1.85
N LEU A 146 -10.16 11.07 1.93
CA LEU A 146 -10.41 9.91 2.79
C LEU A 146 -10.43 10.29 4.28
N ALA A 147 -9.54 11.18 4.72
CA ALA A 147 -9.53 11.67 6.09
C ALA A 147 -10.85 12.39 6.47
N SER A 148 -11.53 13.01 5.50
CA SER A 148 -12.80 13.69 5.70
C SER A 148 -13.99 12.77 5.98
N ILE A 149 -13.91 11.49 5.56
CA ILE A 149 -15.01 10.50 5.67
C ILE A 149 -15.20 10.03 7.14
N ASN A 150 -14.33 10.47 8.06
CA ASN A 150 -14.33 10.11 9.49
C ASN A 150 -14.44 8.59 9.70
N PHE A 151 -13.84 7.86 8.77
CA PHE A 151 -13.61 6.43 8.86
C PHE A 151 -12.15 6.30 9.31
N ALA A 152 -11.89 5.43 10.29
CA ALA A 152 -10.56 5.29 10.90
C ALA A 152 -9.59 4.53 9.98
N LEU A 153 -9.51 4.92 8.71
CA LEU A 153 -8.46 4.53 7.78
C LEU A 153 -7.41 5.62 7.81
N ASP A 154 -6.22 5.26 8.26
CA ASP A 154 -5.04 6.07 8.02
C ASP A 154 -4.43 5.56 6.70
N LEU A 155 -4.65 6.31 5.62
CA LEU A 155 -3.97 6.05 4.36
C LEU A 155 -2.52 6.52 4.51
N ALA A 156 -1.70 5.66 5.10
CA ALA A 156 -0.26 5.87 5.15
C ALA A 156 0.29 5.88 3.71
N GLU A 157 1.26 6.75 3.45
CA GLU A 157 1.95 6.76 2.15
C GLU A 157 2.58 5.40 1.82
N PHE A 158 3.08 4.72 2.86
CA PHE A 158 3.69 3.41 2.74
C PHE A 158 3.07 2.41 3.71
N HIS A 159 2.74 1.25 3.15
CA HIS A 159 2.13 0.14 3.84
C HIS A 159 3.04 -1.10 3.83
N PRO A 160 2.89 -2.03 4.78
CA PRO A 160 3.43 -3.38 4.64
C PRO A 160 3.03 -3.94 3.28
N THR A 161 4.01 -4.29 2.45
CA THR A 161 3.76 -4.68 1.07
C THR A 161 4.40 -6.01 0.77
N THR A 162 3.62 -6.90 0.18
CA THR A 162 4.10 -8.09 -0.48
C THR A 162 4.08 -7.85 -1.98
N ILE A 163 5.21 -8.08 -2.63
CA ILE A 163 5.34 -8.02 -4.09
C ILE A 163 5.51 -9.44 -4.60
N GLU A 164 4.56 -9.86 -5.43
CA GLU A 164 4.66 -11.09 -6.20
C GLU A 164 5.25 -10.77 -7.57
N ILE A 165 6.40 -11.37 -7.87
CA ILE A 165 7.16 -11.10 -9.08
C ILE A 165 7.19 -12.37 -9.90
N THR A 166 6.72 -12.31 -11.14
CA THR A 166 6.72 -13.43 -12.08
C THR A 166 7.58 -13.12 -13.31
N GLY A 167 8.21 -14.16 -13.85
CA GLY A 167 9.04 -14.08 -15.05
C GLY A 167 10.42 -14.68 -14.85
N ARG A 168 11.40 -14.14 -15.59
CA ARG A 168 12.79 -14.58 -15.54
C ARG A 168 13.74 -13.38 -15.46
N SER A 169 14.72 -13.47 -14.58
CA SER A 169 15.81 -12.52 -14.49
C SER A 169 17.08 -13.20 -13.95
N SER A 170 18.21 -12.90 -14.57
CA SER A 170 19.54 -13.33 -14.17
C SER A 170 20.02 -12.62 -12.90
N ARG A 171 19.33 -11.56 -12.47
CA ARG A 171 19.60 -10.92 -11.18
C ARG A 171 18.43 -10.09 -10.67
N LEU A 172 18.03 -10.37 -9.43
CA LEU A 172 17.05 -9.63 -8.65
C LEU A 172 17.66 -9.31 -7.29
N VAL A 173 17.55 -8.06 -6.87
CA VAL A 173 18.06 -7.57 -5.59
C VAL A 173 16.94 -6.91 -4.81
N ALA A 174 16.67 -7.36 -3.60
CA ALA A 174 15.65 -6.78 -2.73
C ALA A 174 16.26 -6.42 -1.36
N PRO A 175 16.29 -5.14 -0.96
CA PRO A 175 16.78 -4.75 0.36
C PRO A 175 15.78 -5.14 1.44
N ALA A 176 16.28 -5.47 2.64
CA ALA A 176 15.53 -5.71 3.87
C ALA A 176 14.19 -6.45 3.66
N ALA A 177 14.24 -7.54 2.90
CA ALA A 177 13.07 -8.27 2.45
C ALA A 177 13.00 -9.66 3.10
N THR A 178 11.79 -10.10 3.40
CA THR A 178 11.51 -11.51 3.66
C THR A 178 11.19 -12.20 2.33
N VAL A 179 11.89 -13.28 2.02
CA VAL A 179 11.73 -14.07 0.81
C VAL A 179 11.55 -15.51 1.24
N GLU A 180 10.44 -16.16 0.84
CA GLU A 180 10.14 -17.55 1.23
C GLU A 180 10.27 -17.79 2.75
N ASP A 181 9.72 -16.88 3.55
CA ASP A 181 9.78 -16.88 5.03
C ASP A 181 11.18 -16.68 5.66
N GLU A 182 12.23 -16.47 4.87
CA GLU A 182 13.56 -16.11 5.34
C GLU A 182 13.80 -14.59 5.24
N SER A 183 14.35 -13.98 6.30
CA SER A 183 14.62 -12.54 6.33
C SER A 183 16.04 -12.23 5.86
N HIS A 184 16.16 -11.35 4.87
CA HIS A 184 17.44 -10.94 4.29
C HIS A 184 17.69 -9.46 4.53
N LEU A 185 18.92 -9.10 4.93
CA LEU A 185 19.36 -7.70 4.88
C LEU A 185 19.37 -7.18 3.43
N LEU A 186 19.85 -8.03 2.52
CA LEU A 186 19.83 -7.83 1.08
C LEU A 186 19.69 -9.21 0.44
N TYR A 187 18.56 -9.44 -0.21
CA TYR A 187 18.41 -10.58 -1.11
C TYR A 187 19.09 -10.24 -2.44
N ASP A 188 19.91 -11.14 -2.98
CA ASP A 188 20.54 -11.06 -4.31
C ASP A 188 20.51 -12.45 -4.93
N GLY A 189 19.65 -12.65 -5.92
CA GLY A 189 19.37 -13.97 -6.49
C GLY A 189 18.89 -13.91 -7.92
N THR A 190 18.59 -15.07 -8.50
CA THR A 190 17.96 -15.20 -9.82
C THR A 190 16.46 -15.41 -9.67
N LEU A 191 15.67 -14.91 -10.61
CA LEU A 191 14.26 -15.23 -10.74
C LEU A 191 14.06 -16.22 -11.89
N ASP A 192 13.48 -17.40 -11.61
CA ASP A 192 13.01 -18.35 -12.62
C ASP A 192 11.62 -18.87 -12.27
N GLY A 193 10.58 -18.20 -12.77
CA GLY A 193 9.19 -18.50 -12.47
C GLY A 193 8.55 -17.42 -11.62
N GLN A 194 8.51 -17.61 -10.30
CA GLN A 194 7.82 -16.72 -9.36
C GLN A 194 8.66 -16.52 -8.11
N LEU A 195 8.59 -15.31 -7.55
CA LEU A 195 9.19 -14.96 -6.27
C LEU A 195 8.22 -14.06 -5.49
N ARG A 196 8.01 -14.34 -4.21
CA ARG A 196 7.24 -13.48 -3.31
C ARG A 196 8.20 -12.82 -2.34
N ILE A 197 8.24 -11.50 -2.34
CA ILE A 197 9.03 -10.70 -1.39
C ILE A 197 8.09 -9.89 -0.50
N ARG A 198 8.38 -9.84 0.79
CA ARG A 198 7.64 -9.00 1.75
C ARG A 198 8.56 -7.94 2.33
N GLN A 199 8.11 -6.70 2.32
CA GLN A 199 8.80 -5.55 2.91
C GLN A 199 7.84 -4.79 3.82
N SER A 200 8.22 -4.62 5.08
CA SER A 200 7.34 -4.01 6.09
C SER A 200 8.13 -3.38 7.23
N GLY A 201 7.59 -2.31 7.80
CA GLY A 201 8.09 -1.67 9.01
C GLY A 201 9.36 -0.83 8.82
N GLY A 202 9.69 -0.04 9.86
CA GLY A 202 10.95 0.70 9.96
C GLY A 202 11.21 1.61 8.76
N ALA A 203 12.25 1.31 7.99
CA ALA A 203 12.66 2.11 6.84
C ALA A 203 11.60 2.13 5.72
N PHE A 204 10.85 1.04 5.52
CA PHE A 204 9.85 0.96 4.45
C PHE A 204 8.63 1.84 4.69
N GLU A 205 8.38 2.25 5.94
CA GLU A 205 7.34 3.23 6.26
C GLU A 205 7.72 4.66 5.84
N GLN A 206 8.95 4.88 5.35
CA GLN A 206 9.46 6.17 4.89
C GLN A 206 9.99 6.15 3.46
N THR A 207 10.39 4.99 2.94
CA THR A 207 10.97 4.86 1.60
C THR A 207 10.05 4.18 0.58
N GLY A 208 9.01 3.49 1.05
CA GLY A 208 8.19 2.60 0.24
C GLY A 208 8.89 1.29 -0.14
N PRO A 209 8.10 0.29 -0.59
CA PRO A 209 8.62 -1.00 -1.02
C PRO A 209 9.26 -0.92 -2.41
N GLY A 210 10.23 -1.78 -2.66
CA GLY A 210 10.87 -1.86 -3.96
C GLY A 210 12.01 -2.86 -4.04
N PHE A 211 12.39 -3.15 -5.28
CA PHE A 211 13.47 -4.06 -5.63
C PHE A 211 14.18 -3.58 -6.88
N PHE A 212 15.29 -4.23 -7.19
CA PHE A 212 16.04 -4.02 -8.41
C PHE A 212 16.06 -5.31 -9.21
N VAL A 213 15.98 -5.20 -10.52
CA VAL A 213 15.90 -6.36 -11.40
C VAL A 213 16.64 -6.10 -12.70
N ARG A 214 17.31 -7.14 -13.20
CA ARG A 214 17.93 -7.09 -14.52
C ARG A 214 16.89 -7.46 -15.57
N MET A 215 16.71 -6.58 -16.54
CA MET A 215 15.96 -6.89 -17.76
C MET A 215 16.88 -7.62 -18.72
N ASP A 216 16.86 -8.95 -18.65
CA ASP A 216 17.51 -9.76 -19.68
C ASP A 216 16.75 -9.61 -21.00
N ARG A 217 17.50 -9.66 -22.10
CA ARG A 217 16.95 -9.58 -23.46
C ARG A 217 16.24 -10.86 -23.84
#